data_AF-A0A926BGM3-F1
#
_entry.id   AF-A0A926BGM3-F1
#
_cell.length_a   1.000
_cell.length_b   1.000
_cell.length_c   1.000
_cell.angle_alpha   90.00
_cell.angle_beta   90.00
_cell.angle_gamma   90.00
#
_symmetry.space_group_name_H-M   'P 1'
#
loop_
_entity.id
_entity.type
_entity.pdbx_description
1 polymer ?
#
loop_
_entity_poly.entity_id
_entity_poly.type
_entity_poly.pdbx_seq_one_letter_code
_entity_poly.pdbx_strand_id
1 'polypeptide(L)'
;IMTLLRRPVTALCAATLTALSLVTISLSAFAAPQQSVMLSRNGDITARRGESETLFAVRAAIFEPGWALRAATLDTVTGTMRISAATAGSKIEIKQTVEATGKTLRVSVAFIADKDTPVNSTHVSVSVPVGSYVGGEAVWKAPDGTKTFPVPAAAAETRITEGKNGGLTLAGKNGANRLTVAATGETGVMLQDNRVFGGAELEIRVGAITEHVMKAGQAETVSFTIELPEAVTVENEKPLVMAASADWIPLSPKSLDIEPGSALDFSPFLSDAPAGKYGRLIVRRDGHFGFEKRDKPQRFYGVNLCFSANYLEHAEADALAERLMRLGYNTVRIHHYEGDLIDQKAPDSLTFRPEQLDKLDYLLAACKKRGLYIKTDLFVSRPVKPAEMGLTEGGMDDFKDAVLVSKPAMDNWKAFSKKLLTHVNPYTEIAYKDEPALAWVSLINEPNLTNGRLGAWKPDLRAKFEGEWKSWYGKRYPDSDKPVPELPKNMGDDATGRDVAAFFAFLHKRGYDEMTGFLRK
;
A
#
# COMPACT_ATOMS: atom_id res chain seq x y z
N ILE A 1 54.11 7.99 -33.18
CA ILE A 1 53.16 9.12 -33.27
C ILE A 1 52.49 9.26 -31.89
N MET A 2 53.19 9.45 -30.76
CA MET A 2 53.84 10.66 -30.25
C MET A 2 53.34 12.02 -30.77
N THR A 3 52.88 12.82 -29.80
CA THR A 3 52.88 14.30 -29.72
C THR A 3 51.70 15.05 -30.33
N LEU A 4 50.85 15.63 -29.46
CA LEU A 4 50.13 16.93 -29.55
C LEU A 4 48.90 16.83 -28.60
N LEU A 5 48.66 17.63 -27.58
CA LEU A 5 49.40 18.68 -26.88
C LEU A 5 48.60 18.94 -25.58
N ARG A 6 49.22 18.80 -24.40
CA ARG A 6 48.71 19.36 -23.13
C ARG A 6 49.16 20.82 -23.06
N ARG A 7 48.27 21.78 -22.74
CA ARG A 7 48.52 22.97 -21.87
C ARG A 7 47.26 23.85 -21.72
N PRO A 8 47.20 24.75 -20.71
CA PRO A 8 46.02 25.00 -19.87
C PRO A 8 45.25 26.27 -20.25
N VAL A 9 43.96 26.30 -19.93
CA VAL A 9 43.13 27.51 -20.05
C VAL A 9 43.04 28.18 -18.68
N THR A 10 43.96 29.11 -18.44
CA THR A 10 43.77 30.24 -17.52
C THR A 10 43.98 31.51 -18.33
N ALA A 11 43.11 32.50 -18.10
CA ALA A 11 43.06 33.82 -18.71
C ALA A 11 42.40 33.93 -20.11
N LEU A 12 41.06 33.89 -20.13
CA LEU A 12 40.24 34.86 -20.88
C LEU A 12 38.78 34.72 -20.44
N CYS A 13 38.29 35.68 -19.64
CA CYS A 13 36.88 36.09 -19.49
C CYS A 13 36.73 36.91 -18.21
N ALA A 14 37.40 38.06 -18.18
CA ALA A 14 37.17 39.12 -17.21
C ALA A 14 37.01 40.43 -17.99
N ALA A 15 35.97 40.51 -18.83
CA ALA A 15 35.47 41.76 -19.43
C ALA A 15 34.26 41.47 -20.33
N THR A 16 33.10 41.17 -19.71
CA THR A 16 31.75 41.39 -20.28
C THR A 16 30.74 40.94 -19.23
N LEU A 17 30.64 41.72 -18.15
CA LEU A 17 29.66 41.53 -17.08
C LEU A 17 29.03 42.90 -16.80
N THR A 18 28.21 43.39 -17.73
CA THR A 18 27.25 44.49 -17.55
C THR A 18 26.45 44.68 -18.84
N ALA A 19 25.64 43.68 -19.19
CA ALA A 19 24.46 43.88 -20.02
C ALA A 19 23.27 43.50 -19.14
N LEU A 20 22.68 44.53 -18.56
CA LEU A 20 21.54 44.49 -17.66
C LEU A 20 20.32 43.99 -18.45
N SER A 21 20.12 42.67 -18.51
CA SER A 21 18.84 42.10 -18.94
C SER A 21 17.83 42.38 -17.83
N LEU A 22 17.11 43.50 -17.94
CA LEU A 22 15.82 43.68 -17.27
C LEU A 22 14.91 42.56 -17.75
N VAL A 23 14.92 41.42 -17.06
CA VAL A 23 13.79 40.51 -17.06
C VAL A 23 12.70 41.27 -16.32
N THR A 24 11.80 41.89 -17.07
CA THR A 24 10.47 42.22 -16.58
C THR A 24 9.84 40.90 -16.16
N ILE A 25 10.04 40.54 -14.89
CA ILE A 25 9.13 39.64 -14.19
C ILE A 25 7.83 40.41 -14.17
N SER A 26 6.99 40.18 -15.17
CA SER A 26 5.57 40.42 -15.03
C SER A 26 5.18 39.63 -13.79
N LEU A 27 4.97 40.33 -12.67
CA LEU A 27 4.11 39.83 -11.61
C LEU A 27 2.76 39.60 -12.27
N SER A 28 2.57 38.42 -12.84
CA SER A 28 1.25 37.81 -12.92
C SER A 28 0.77 37.89 -11.49
N ALA A 29 -0.26 38.69 -11.23
CA ALA A 29 -0.94 38.64 -9.95
C ALA A 29 -1.24 37.15 -9.71
N PHE A 30 -0.59 36.55 -8.71
CA PHE A 30 -0.96 35.22 -8.27
C PHE A 30 -2.41 35.37 -7.82
N ALA A 31 -3.33 34.95 -8.67
CA ALA A 31 -4.73 34.86 -8.29
C ALA A 31 -4.75 34.02 -7.01
N ALA A 32 -5.47 34.49 -5.98
CA ALA A 32 -5.66 33.70 -4.77
C ALA A 32 -6.10 32.28 -5.18
N PRO A 33 -5.58 31.22 -4.54
CA PRO A 33 -5.87 29.86 -4.93
C PRO A 33 -7.38 29.65 -4.95
N GLN A 34 -7.94 29.41 -6.12
CA GLN A 34 -9.37 29.26 -6.31
C GLN A 34 -9.85 27.97 -5.60
N GLN A 35 -11.02 28.05 -4.97
CA GLN A 35 -11.66 26.88 -4.37
C GLN A 35 -12.41 26.11 -5.45
N SER A 36 -12.17 24.80 -5.54
CA SER A 36 -12.86 23.93 -6.48
C SER A 36 -13.42 22.70 -5.77
N VAL A 37 -14.53 22.21 -6.27
CA VAL A 37 -15.16 20.96 -5.87
C VAL A 37 -15.03 19.99 -7.03
N MET A 38 -14.24 18.94 -6.82
CA MET A 38 -14.11 17.85 -7.78
C MET A 38 -15.19 16.80 -7.50
N LEU A 39 -16.04 16.55 -8.48
CA LEU A 39 -16.89 15.37 -8.54
C LEU A 39 -16.15 14.28 -9.32
N SER A 40 -15.63 13.29 -8.60
CA SER A 40 -14.93 12.17 -9.22
C SER A 40 -15.90 11.13 -9.80
N ARG A 41 -15.40 10.32 -10.73
CA ARG A 41 -16.14 9.21 -11.35
C ARG A 41 -16.57 8.16 -10.35
N ASN A 42 -15.83 8.01 -9.25
CA ASN A 42 -16.20 7.14 -8.14
C ASN A 42 -17.21 7.79 -7.18
N GLY A 43 -17.83 8.91 -7.57
CA GLY A 43 -18.87 9.59 -6.82
C GLY A 43 -18.39 10.30 -5.55
N ASP A 44 -17.09 10.39 -5.30
CA ASP A 44 -16.59 11.22 -4.22
C ASP A 44 -16.70 12.70 -4.62
N ILE A 45 -17.14 13.54 -3.69
CA ILE A 45 -17.18 15.00 -3.88
C ILE A 45 -16.12 15.57 -2.96
N THR A 46 -15.01 16.05 -3.52
CA THR A 46 -13.91 16.60 -2.71
C THR A 46 -13.73 18.08 -3.02
N ALA A 47 -13.84 18.91 -1.99
CA ALA A 47 -13.53 20.33 -2.09
C ALA A 47 -12.06 20.57 -1.73
N ARG A 48 -11.37 21.37 -2.54
CA ARG A 48 -9.97 21.74 -2.35
C ARG A 48 -9.74 23.24 -2.52
N ARG A 49 -8.68 23.74 -1.91
CA ARG A 49 -8.10 25.07 -2.15
C ARG A 49 -6.70 24.88 -2.73
N GLY A 50 -6.50 25.32 -3.97
CA GLY A 50 -5.27 24.99 -4.71
C GLY A 50 -5.10 23.47 -4.91
N GLU A 51 -3.86 23.03 -5.13
CA GLU A 51 -3.58 21.63 -5.51
C GLU A 51 -3.60 20.64 -4.33
N SER A 52 -3.29 21.09 -3.12
CA SER A 52 -2.93 20.20 -2.01
C SER A 52 -3.83 20.30 -0.77
N GLU A 53 -4.61 21.37 -0.60
CA GLU A 53 -5.41 21.56 0.61
C GLU A 53 -6.82 21.02 0.43
N THR A 54 -7.16 19.94 1.13
CA THR A 54 -8.54 19.44 1.21
C THR A 54 -9.34 20.27 2.21
N LEU A 55 -10.47 20.84 1.76
CA LEU A 55 -11.41 21.57 2.61
C LEU A 55 -12.42 20.62 3.26
N PHE A 56 -13.01 19.73 2.44
CA PHE A 56 -13.92 18.68 2.88
C PHE A 56 -14.09 17.58 1.82
N ALA A 57 -14.59 16.43 2.25
CA ALA A 57 -15.08 15.37 1.37
C ALA A 57 -16.55 15.05 1.71
N VAL A 58 -17.38 14.82 0.69
CA VAL A 58 -18.79 14.43 0.86
C VAL A 58 -18.99 13.00 0.40
N ARG A 59 -19.68 12.20 1.21
CA ARG A 59 -19.96 10.79 0.88
C ARG A 59 -21.32 10.34 1.40
N ALA A 60 -22.07 9.65 0.55
CA ALA A 60 -23.31 8.99 0.92
C ALA A 60 -23.03 7.70 1.70
N ALA A 61 -23.75 7.47 2.80
CA ALA A 61 -23.58 6.31 3.65
C ALA A 61 -24.87 5.92 4.39
N ILE A 62 -24.89 4.68 4.87
CA ILE A 62 -25.91 4.16 5.77
C ILE A 62 -25.26 3.51 6.99
N PHE A 63 -26.02 3.41 8.08
CA PHE A 63 -25.74 2.42 9.10
C PHE A 63 -26.76 1.29 9.00
N GLU A 64 -26.29 0.06 8.86
CA GLU A 64 -27.14 -1.14 8.93
C GLU A 64 -27.51 -1.47 10.38
N PRO A 65 -28.54 -2.32 10.61
CA PRO A 65 -28.81 -2.96 11.89
C PRO A 65 -27.53 -3.43 12.57
N GLY A 66 -27.31 -2.97 13.81
CA GLY A 66 -26.07 -3.22 14.56
C GLY A 66 -24.98 -2.15 14.35
N TRP A 67 -25.33 -0.98 13.77
CA TRP A 67 -24.42 0.15 13.57
C TRP A 67 -23.20 -0.17 12.69
N ALA A 68 -23.37 -1.05 11.71
CA ALA A 68 -22.34 -1.28 10.69
C ALA A 68 -22.39 -0.20 9.61
N LEU A 69 -21.32 0.58 9.46
CA LEU A 69 -21.21 1.62 8.44
C LEU A 69 -21.03 0.99 7.05
N ARG A 70 -21.78 1.50 6.06
CA ARG A 70 -21.59 1.22 4.63
C ARG A 70 -21.61 2.53 3.86
N ALA A 71 -20.62 2.74 3.01
CA ALA A 71 -20.49 3.96 2.22
C ALA A 71 -20.59 3.65 0.72
N ALA A 72 -20.99 4.65 -0.06
CA ALA A 72 -21.15 4.52 -1.50
C ALA A 72 -19.80 4.21 -2.17
N THR A 73 -19.84 3.35 -3.19
CA THR A 73 -18.69 2.96 -4.03
C THR A 73 -19.13 2.82 -5.47
N LEU A 74 -18.18 2.96 -6.39
CA LEU A 74 -18.41 2.72 -7.82
C LEU A 74 -18.44 1.22 -8.10
N ASP A 75 -19.54 0.73 -8.68
CA ASP A 75 -19.51 -0.54 -9.38
C ASP A 75 -18.81 -0.33 -10.72
N THR A 76 -17.59 -0.83 -10.84
CA THR A 76 -16.76 -0.67 -12.04
C THR A 76 -17.29 -1.43 -13.26
N VAL A 77 -18.22 -2.37 -13.07
CA VAL A 77 -18.85 -3.13 -14.16
C VAL A 77 -20.03 -2.35 -14.74
N THR A 78 -20.91 -1.82 -13.89
CA THR A 78 -22.11 -1.09 -14.33
C THR A 78 -21.89 0.41 -14.48
N GLY A 79 -20.81 0.95 -13.91
CA GLY A 79 -20.54 2.38 -13.84
C GLY A 79 -21.48 3.14 -12.88
N THR A 80 -22.23 2.44 -12.04
CA THR A 80 -23.21 3.05 -11.13
C THR A 80 -22.67 3.15 -9.71
N MET A 81 -22.99 4.25 -9.04
CA MET A 81 -22.70 4.43 -7.62
C MET A 81 -23.71 3.65 -6.79
N ARG A 82 -23.21 2.86 -5.83
CA ARG A 82 -24.08 2.09 -4.93
C ARG A 82 -23.51 1.89 -3.54
N ILE A 83 -24.39 1.61 -2.59
CA ILE A 83 -24.07 1.02 -1.30
C ILE A 83 -24.51 -0.44 -1.28
N SER A 84 -23.64 -1.33 -0.80
CA SER A 84 -23.99 -2.72 -0.53
C SER A 84 -24.35 -2.88 0.95
N ALA A 85 -25.65 -3.06 1.24
CA ALA A 85 -26.14 -3.36 2.58
C ALA A 85 -26.04 -4.88 2.79
N ALA A 86 -24.95 -5.32 3.42
CA ALA A 86 -24.63 -6.73 3.56
C ALA A 86 -25.64 -7.49 4.45
N THR A 87 -26.13 -6.86 5.51
CA THR A 87 -27.07 -7.45 6.48
C THR A 87 -28.44 -7.70 5.84
N ALA A 88 -28.92 -6.76 5.02
CA ALA A 88 -30.18 -6.91 4.28
C ALA A 88 -30.01 -7.63 2.92
N GLY A 89 -28.76 -7.82 2.49
CA GLY A 89 -28.40 -8.32 1.17
C GLY A 89 -28.95 -7.44 0.03
N SER A 90 -29.15 -6.14 0.25
CA SER A 90 -29.70 -5.20 -0.74
C SER A 90 -28.63 -4.32 -1.35
N LYS A 91 -28.96 -3.76 -2.52
CA LYS A 91 -28.16 -2.76 -3.21
C LYS A 91 -28.93 -1.46 -3.24
N ILE A 92 -28.27 -0.39 -2.85
CA ILE A 92 -28.84 0.96 -2.82
C ILE A 92 -28.13 1.77 -3.89
N GLU A 93 -28.81 2.08 -4.99
CA GLU A 93 -28.29 2.99 -6.01
C GLU A 93 -28.23 4.41 -5.45
N ILE A 94 -27.13 5.10 -5.74
CA ILE A 94 -26.87 6.47 -5.31
C ILE A 94 -26.86 7.37 -6.54
N LYS A 95 -27.75 8.37 -6.55
CA LYS A 95 -27.76 9.44 -7.54
C LYS A 95 -27.48 10.75 -6.84
N GLN A 96 -26.53 11.52 -7.34
CA GLN A 96 -26.15 12.77 -6.68
C GLN A 96 -26.01 13.92 -7.68
N THR A 97 -26.38 15.11 -7.23
CA THR A 97 -26.18 16.37 -7.95
C THR A 97 -25.44 17.36 -7.06
N VAL A 98 -24.54 18.13 -7.70
CA VAL A 98 -23.72 19.13 -7.04
C VAL A 98 -23.71 20.39 -7.90
N GLU A 99 -24.16 21.50 -7.33
CA GLU A 99 -24.26 22.79 -8.02
C GLU A 99 -23.61 23.88 -7.18
N ALA A 100 -22.81 24.75 -7.81
CA ALA A 100 -22.21 25.90 -7.13
C ALA A 100 -22.82 27.21 -7.63
N THR A 101 -23.17 28.09 -6.68
CA THR A 101 -23.63 29.46 -6.93
C THR A 101 -22.88 30.39 -5.99
N GLY A 102 -21.88 31.12 -6.51
CA GLY A 102 -21.03 31.98 -5.68
C GLY A 102 -20.28 31.14 -4.63
N LYS A 103 -20.57 31.38 -3.35
CA LYS A 103 -19.94 30.70 -2.20
C LYS A 103 -20.70 29.46 -1.71
N THR A 104 -21.85 29.17 -2.32
CA THR A 104 -22.76 28.13 -1.86
C THR A 104 -22.69 26.93 -2.79
N LEU A 105 -22.40 25.76 -2.23
CA LEU A 105 -22.52 24.46 -2.86
C LEU A 105 -23.85 23.83 -2.44
N ARG A 106 -24.70 23.46 -3.39
CA ARG A 106 -25.91 22.67 -3.16
C ARG A 106 -25.61 21.21 -3.49
N VAL A 107 -25.85 20.32 -2.53
CA VAL A 107 -25.67 18.88 -2.69
C VAL A 107 -27.02 18.21 -2.49
N SER A 108 -27.39 17.33 -3.42
CA SER A 108 -28.55 16.46 -3.31
C SER A 108 -28.15 15.02 -3.59
N VAL A 109 -28.54 14.09 -2.74
CA VAL A 109 -28.24 12.66 -2.86
C VAL A 109 -29.52 11.87 -2.68
N ALA A 110 -29.88 11.08 -3.68
CA ALA A 110 -30.99 10.13 -3.65
C ALA A 110 -30.47 8.71 -3.41
N PHE A 111 -31.07 8.02 -2.45
CA PHE A 111 -30.83 6.63 -2.10
C PHE A 111 -32.01 5.79 -2.59
N ILE A 112 -31.75 4.80 -3.45
CA ILE A 112 -32.79 3.98 -4.09
C ILE A 112 -32.47 2.50 -3.85
N ALA A 113 -33.16 1.89 -2.89
CA ALA A 113 -32.95 0.48 -2.54
C ALA A 113 -33.66 -0.45 -3.53
N ASP A 114 -33.02 -1.56 -3.91
CA ASP A 114 -33.60 -2.59 -4.77
C ASP A 114 -34.67 -3.45 -4.08
N LYS A 115 -34.70 -3.43 -2.74
CA LYS A 115 -35.73 -4.05 -1.89
C LYS A 115 -35.85 -3.32 -0.56
N ASP A 116 -36.91 -3.63 0.20
CA ASP A 116 -37.11 -3.10 1.53
C ASP A 116 -35.87 -3.35 2.40
N THR A 117 -35.23 -2.28 2.85
CA THR A 117 -33.92 -2.33 3.52
C THR A 117 -34.00 -1.63 4.88
N PRO A 118 -33.94 -2.37 5.99
CA PRO A 118 -33.85 -1.77 7.31
C PRO A 118 -32.48 -1.10 7.50
N VAL A 119 -32.48 0.14 8.01
CA VAL A 119 -31.28 0.93 8.29
C VAL A 119 -31.43 1.65 9.63
N ASN A 120 -30.34 1.76 10.39
CA ASN A 120 -30.26 2.63 11.57
C ASN A 120 -30.17 4.11 11.19
N SER A 121 -29.63 4.41 10.00
CA SER A 121 -29.65 5.77 9.44
C SER A 121 -29.32 5.78 7.95
N THR A 122 -29.80 6.81 7.28
CA THR A 122 -29.44 7.19 5.90
C THR A 122 -28.87 8.60 5.97
N HIS A 123 -27.61 8.79 5.60
CA HIS A 123 -26.95 10.08 5.75
C HIS A 123 -25.94 10.37 4.65
N VAL A 124 -25.67 11.66 4.47
CA VAL A 124 -24.56 12.16 3.68
C VAL A 124 -23.58 12.79 4.66
N SER A 125 -22.37 12.26 4.69
CA SER A 125 -21.26 12.76 5.51
C SER A 125 -20.53 13.88 4.79
N VAL A 126 -20.24 14.97 5.49
CA VAL A 126 -19.25 16.00 5.12
C VAL A 126 -18.09 15.88 6.09
N SER A 127 -17.00 15.23 5.66
CA SER A 127 -15.78 15.04 6.44
C SER A 127 -14.85 16.24 6.27
N VAL A 128 -14.35 16.78 7.38
CA VAL A 128 -13.43 17.92 7.39
C VAL A 128 -12.16 17.61 8.20
N PRO A 129 -10.97 18.07 7.76
CA PRO A 129 -9.72 17.81 8.48
C PRO A 129 -9.73 18.48 9.85
N VAL A 130 -9.64 17.69 10.93
CA VAL A 130 -9.78 18.21 12.29
C VAL A 130 -8.74 19.28 12.62
N GLY A 131 -7.53 19.17 12.05
CA GLY A 131 -6.44 20.11 12.24
C GLY A 131 -6.78 21.55 11.84
N SER A 132 -7.71 21.73 10.90
CA SER A 132 -8.17 23.05 10.45
C SER A 132 -9.14 23.72 11.44
N TYR A 133 -9.69 22.98 12.40
CA TYR A 133 -10.78 23.42 13.28
C TYR A 133 -10.47 23.31 14.79
N VAL A 134 -9.44 22.58 15.19
CA VAL A 134 -9.05 22.43 16.62
C VAL A 134 -8.86 23.80 17.28
N GLY A 135 -9.47 23.97 18.47
CA GLY A 135 -9.42 25.22 19.22
C GLY A 135 -10.31 26.34 18.66
N GLY A 136 -11.11 26.03 17.65
CA GLY A 136 -12.21 26.85 17.16
C GLY A 136 -13.55 26.45 17.78
N GLU A 137 -14.63 26.70 17.04
CA GLU A 137 -16.01 26.53 17.51
C GLU A 137 -16.93 25.93 16.45
N ALA A 138 -17.92 25.19 16.94
CA ALA A 138 -19.06 24.69 16.19
C ALA A 138 -20.31 25.46 16.67
N VAL A 139 -20.93 26.22 15.78
CA VAL A 139 -22.09 27.06 16.06
C VAL A 139 -23.32 26.47 15.37
N TRP A 140 -24.24 25.96 16.16
CA TRP A 140 -25.54 25.49 15.70
C TRP A 140 -26.54 26.65 15.71
N LYS A 141 -27.12 26.97 14.56
CA LYS A 141 -28.20 27.97 14.42
C LYS A 141 -29.49 27.28 14.02
N ALA A 142 -30.51 27.37 14.86
CA ALA A 142 -31.87 26.90 14.60
C ALA A 142 -32.90 27.99 14.98
N PRO A 143 -34.17 27.86 14.55
CA PRO A 143 -35.23 28.82 14.86
C PRO A 143 -35.45 29.05 16.37
N ASP A 144 -35.13 28.06 17.20
CA ASP A 144 -35.27 28.09 18.66
C ASP A 144 -34.06 28.69 19.39
N GLY A 145 -32.97 28.99 18.68
CA GLY A 145 -31.80 29.67 19.25
C GLY A 145 -30.47 29.30 18.59
N THR A 146 -29.40 29.91 19.11
CA THR A 146 -28.02 29.60 18.73
C THR A 146 -27.32 28.89 19.88
N LYS A 147 -26.64 27.77 19.59
CA LYS A 147 -25.80 27.03 20.54
C LYS A 147 -24.38 26.96 20.01
N THR A 148 -23.39 27.14 20.89
CA THR A 148 -21.98 27.10 20.52
C THR A 148 -21.28 26.01 21.31
N PHE A 149 -20.46 25.22 20.62
CA PHE A 149 -19.69 24.11 21.18
C PHE A 149 -18.21 24.29 20.81
N PRO A 150 -17.26 24.10 21.72
CA PRO A 150 -15.84 24.15 21.38
C PRO A 150 -15.45 22.93 20.53
N VAL A 151 -14.53 23.11 19.58
CA VAL A 151 -13.88 21.98 18.89
C VAL A 151 -12.68 21.53 19.72
N PRO A 152 -12.74 20.37 20.40
CA PRO A 152 -11.77 20.03 21.43
C PRO A 152 -10.41 19.64 20.85
N ALA A 153 -9.34 19.95 21.60
CA ALA A 153 -7.96 19.61 21.20
C ALA A 153 -7.74 18.09 21.09
N ALA A 154 -8.41 17.30 21.93
CA ALA A 154 -8.43 15.85 21.88
C ALA A 154 -9.88 15.34 21.74
N ALA A 155 -10.05 14.16 21.16
CA ALA A 155 -11.34 13.50 21.10
C ALA A 155 -11.80 13.14 22.52
N ALA A 156 -13.04 13.47 22.86
CA ALA A 156 -13.63 13.15 24.17
C ALA A 156 -14.91 12.35 24.03
N GLU A 157 -15.80 12.80 23.15
CA GLU A 157 -17.08 12.17 22.88
C GLU A 157 -17.26 11.99 21.38
N THR A 158 -17.98 10.93 21.00
CA THR A 158 -18.28 10.66 19.60
C THR A 158 -19.18 11.74 19.00
N ARG A 159 -20.27 12.13 19.67
CA ARG A 159 -21.26 13.09 19.18
C ARG A 159 -21.09 14.42 19.89
N ILE A 160 -20.74 15.48 19.16
CA ILE A 160 -20.53 16.82 19.73
C ILE A 160 -21.85 17.59 19.83
N THR A 161 -22.64 17.58 18.74
CA THR A 161 -23.93 18.27 18.70
C THR A 161 -24.83 17.69 17.62
N GLU A 162 -26.14 17.83 17.78
CA GLU A 162 -27.13 17.46 16.77
C GLU A 162 -28.35 18.37 16.84
N GLY A 163 -29.07 18.48 15.72
CA GLY A 163 -30.32 19.20 15.65
C GLY A 163 -31.04 19.01 14.32
N LYS A 164 -32.21 19.64 14.22
CA LYS A 164 -33.04 19.69 13.00
C LYS A 164 -33.31 21.15 12.63
N ASN A 165 -33.74 21.39 11.39
CA ASN A 165 -34.24 22.69 10.93
C ASN A 165 -33.24 23.86 11.09
N GLY A 166 -31.94 23.62 10.87
CA GLY A 166 -30.90 24.61 11.15
C GLY A 166 -29.62 24.43 10.33
N GLY A 167 -28.65 25.29 10.62
CA GLY A 167 -27.31 25.26 10.02
C GLY A 167 -26.23 25.07 11.08
N LEU A 168 -25.30 24.16 10.82
CA LEU A 168 -24.09 23.98 11.61
C LEU A 168 -22.95 24.74 10.94
N THR A 169 -22.37 25.70 11.65
CA THR A 169 -21.14 26.38 11.22
C THR A 169 -19.95 25.82 11.99
N LEU A 170 -18.94 25.34 11.29
CA LEU A 170 -17.61 25.10 11.85
C LEU A 170 -16.70 26.28 11.52
N ALA A 171 -15.95 26.74 12.51
CA ALA A 171 -14.90 27.74 12.34
C ALA A 171 -13.69 27.32 13.16
N GLY A 172 -12.50 27.38 12.55
CA GLY A 172 -11.24 27.22 13.24
C GLY A 172 -10.91 28.42 14.14
N LYS A 173 -9.76 28.34 14.80
CA LYS A 173 -9.28 29.36 15.73
C LYS A 173 -9.33 30.76 15.08
N ASN A 174 -9.84 31.74 15.81
CA ASN A 174 -10.04 33.13 15.35
C ASN A 174 -10.94 33.27 14.10
N GLY A 175 -11.82 32.30 13.83
CA GLY A 175 -12.74 32.36 12.69
C GLY A 175 -12.16 31.88 11.36
N ALA A 176 -10.96 31.28 11.36
CA ALA A 176 -10.35 30.71 10.16
C ALA A 176 -11.15 29.51 9.61
N ASN A 177 -10.96 29.17 8.32
CA ASN A 177 -11.52 27.97 7.68
C ASN A 177 -13.02 27.75 7.95
N ARG A 178 -13.83 28.79 7.75
CA ARG A 178 -15.27 28.75 8.06
C ARG A 178 -16.05 27.92 7.03
N LEU A 179 -16.89 27.01 7.52
CA LEU A 179 -17.78 26.18 6.71
C LEU A 179 -19.17 26.13 7.36
N THR A 180 -20.24 26.39 6.61
CA THR A 180 -21.61 26.25 7.13
C THR A 180 -22.37 25.19 6.34
N VAL A 181 -22.83 24.14 7.02
CA VAL A 181 -23.71 23.10 6.47
C VAL A 181 -25.13 23.36 6.93
N ALA A 182 -26.05 23.59 6.00
CA ALA A 182 -27.46 23.81 6.30
C ALA A 182 -28.34 22.82 5.55
N ALA A 183 -29.10 22.03 6.31
CA ALA A 183 -30.05 21.07 5.80
C ALA A 183 -31.28 21.76 5.20
N THR A 184 -31.91 21.11 4.21
CA THR A 184 -33.21 21.55 3.67
C THR A 184 -34.34 20.75 4.33
N GLY A 185 -35.43 21.43 4.73
CA GLY A 185 -36.59 20.80 5.37
C GLY A 185 -36.28 20.21 6.75
N GLU A 186 -37.05 19.19 7.16
CA GLU A 186 -36.95 18.53 8.48
C GLU A 186 -35.81 17.50 8.62
N THR A 187 -34.71 17.73 7.90
CA THR A 187 -33.56 16.81 7.87
C THR A 187 -32.66 17.03 9.09
N GLY A 188 -32.18 15.95 9.69
CA GLY A 188 -31.25 16.01 10.82
C GLY A 188 -29.83 16.36 10.40
N VAL A 189 -29.13 17.11 11.24
CA VAL A 189 -27.68 17.36 11.11
C VAL A 189 -27.00 17.02 12.43
N MET A 190 -25.86 16.34 12.36
CA MET A 190 -25.07 15.93 13.50
C MET A 190 -23.59 16.20 13.26
N LEU A 191 -22.88 16.72 14.27
CA LEU A 191 -21.43 16.79 14.30
C LEU A 191 -20.86 15.62 15.10
N GLN A 192 -19.98 14.84 14.48
CA GLN A 192 -19.30 13.70 15.07
C GLN A 192 -17.78 13.90 15.04
N ASP A 193 -17.08 13.44 16.08
CA ASP A 193 -15.62 13.42 16.15
C ASP A 193 -15.08 12.00 15.90
N ASN A 194 -14.54 11.76 14.70
CA ASN A 194 -14.07 10.43 14.31
C ASN A 194 -12.71 10.06 14.91
N ARG A 195 -12.03 10.98 15.62
CA ARG A 195 -10.79 10.67 16.34
C ARG A 195 -10.99 9.63 17.45
N VAL A 196 -12.22 9.51 18.00
CA VAL A 196 -12.59 8.44 18.96
C VAL A 196 -12.40 7.05 18.35
N PHE A 197 -12.49 6.92 17.03
CA PHE A 197 -12.29 5.67 16.28
C PHE A 197 -10.90 5.62 15.61
N GLY A 198 -9.97 6.51 15.97
CA GLY A 198 -8.63 6.58 15.38
C GLY A 198 -8.56 7.36 14.04
N GLY A 199 -9.63 8.06 13.65
CA GLY A 199 -9.63 8.95 12.48
C GLY A 199 -8.93 10.29 12.73
N ALA A 200 -8.84 11.13 11.69
CA ALA A 200 -8.26 12.48 11.74
C ALA A 200 -9.26 13.58 11.31
N GLU A 201 -10.54 13.25 11.27
CA GLU A 201 -11.58 14.09 10.67
C GLU A 201 -12.70 14.38 11.69
N LEU A 202 -13.35 15.54 11.56
CA LEU A 202 -14.71 15.74 12.05
C LEU A 202 -15.69 15.40 10.93
N GLU A 203 -16.87 14.90 11.29
CA GLU A 203 -17.88 14.51 10.32
C GLU A 203 -19.21 15.20 10.62
N ILE A 204 -19.69 16.00 9.67
CA ILE A 204 -21.04 16.55 9.69
C ILE A 204 -21.94 15.61 8.91
N ARG A 205 -22.85 14.90 9.58
CA ARG A 205 -23.82 14.02 8.93
C ARG A 205 -25.13 14.74 8.72
N VAL A 206 -25.66 14.68 7.50
CA VAL A 206 -26.97 15.23 7.14
C VAL A 206 -27.87 14.09 6.67
N GLY A 207 -29.07 13.93 7.23
CA GLY A 207 -30.02 12.90 6.79
C GLY A 207 -30.98 12.40 7.86
N ALA A 208 -31.54 11.21 7.63
CA ALA A 208 -32.37 10.48 8.57
C ALA A 208 -31.45 9.73 9.56
N ILE A 209 -31.20 10.34 10.73
CA ILE A 209 -30.33 9.78 11.79
C ILE A 209 -31.17 8.99 12.80
N THR A 210 -32.10 8.18 12.28
CA THR A 210 -33.03 7.35 13.07
C THR A 210 -33.32 6.07 12.33
N GLU A 211 -33.62 5.01 13.07
CA GLU A 211 -33.98 3.72 12.50
C GLU A 211 -35.26 3.82 11.65
N HIS A 212 -35.20 3.29 10.44
CA HIS A 212 -36.34 3.21 9.51
C HIS A 212 -36.10 2.13 8.45
N VAL A 213 -37.10 1.90 7.61
CA VAL A 213 -37.02 0.97 6.48
C VAL A 213 -37.09 1.77 5.19
N MET A 214 -36.02 1.72 4.42
CA MET A 214 -36.00 2.21 3.04
C MET A 214 -36.91 1.35 2.19
N LYS A 215 -37.88 1.95 1.51
CA LYS A 215 -38.85 1.23 0.67
C LYS A 215 -38.29 0.93 -0.71
N ALA A 216 -38.50 -0.30 -1.18
CA ALA A 216 -38.04 -0.76 -2.48
C ALA A 216 -38.44 0.21 -3.61
N GLY A 217 -37.47 0.65 -4.41
CA GLY A 217 -37.67 1.53 -5.57
C GLY A 217 -38.08 2.98 -5.24
N GLN A 218 -38.29 3.33 -3.96
CA GLN A 218 -38.60 4.70 -3.56
C GLN A 218 -37.30 5.46 -3.26
N ALA A 219 -37.17 6.66 -3.84
CA ALA A 219 -36.02 7.51 -3.61
C ALA A 219 -36.15 8.27 -2.28
N GLU A 220 -35.26 7.99 -1.34
CA GLU A 220 -35.06 8.83 -0.17
C GLU A 220 -33.99 9.87 -0.49
N THR A 221 -34.32 11.15 -0.42
CA THR A 221 -33.41 12.23 -0.85
C THR A 221 -32.93 13.05 0.34
N VAL A 222 -31.61 13.23 0.42
CA VAL A 222 -30.94 14.13 1.37
C VAL A 222 -30.41 15.34 0.60
N SER A 223 -30.91 16.53 0.92
CA SER A 223 -30.51 17.79 0.26
C SER A 223 -30.05 18.82 1.28
N PHE A 224 -28.90 19.45 1.02
CA PHE A 224 -28.31 20.45 1.89
C PHE A 224 -27.42 21.42 1.12
N THR A 225 -27.02 22.48 1.80
CA THR A 225 -26.05 23.45 1.28
C THR A 225 -24.80 23.46 2.14
N ILE A 226 -23.68 23.75 1.50
CA ILE A 226 -22.40 24.04 2.13
C ILE A 226 -21.99 25.44 1.70
N GLU A 227 -21.88 26.36 2.65
CA GLU A 227 -21.37 27.71 2.43
C GLU A 227 -19.88 27.79 2.80
N LEU A 228 -19.08 28.28 1.86
CA LEU A 228 -17.63 28.44 1.94
C LEU A 228 -17.25 29.93 2.11
N PRO A 229 -16.01 30.24 2.53
CA PRO A 229 -15.60 31.64 2.73
C PRO A 229 -15.38 32.38 1.40
N GLU A 230 -15.11 31.64 0.31
CA GLU A 230 -14.84 32.18 -1.02
C GLU A 230 -15.72 31.48 -2.07
N ALA A 231 -15.74 32.01 -3.29
CA ALA A 231 -16.52 31.42 -4.37
C ALA A 231 -15.94 30.06 -4.77
N VAL A 232 -16.82 29.11 -5.10
CA VAL A 232 -16.48 27.73 -5.43
C VAL A 232 -16.94 27.38 -6.84
N THR A 233 -16.13 26.62 -7.57
CA THR A 233 -16.49 26.05 -8.87
C THR A 233 -16.61 24.54 -8.78
N VAL A 234 -17.56 23.95 -9.50
CA VAL A 234 -17.69 22.49 -9.62
C VAL A 234 -16.97 22.02 -10.87
N GLU A 235 -16.07 21.06 -10.71
CA GLU A 235 -15.36 20.38 -11.77
C GLU A 235 -15.74 18.91 -11.75
N ASN A 236 -16.02 18.35 -12.92
CA ASN A 236 -16.24 16.91 -13.07
C ASN A 236 -14.93 16.26 -13.50
N GLU A 237 -14.58 15.12 -12.91
CA GLU A 237 -13.41 14.35 -13.31
C GLU A 237 -13.55 13.93 -14.79
N LYS A 238 -12.72 14.55 -15.63
CA LYS A 238 -12.61 14.21 -17.04
C LYS A 238 -11.60 13.06 -17.19
N PRO A 239 -11.82 12.13 -18.13
CA PRO A 239 -10.80 11.14 -18.42
C PRO A 239 -9.50 11.86 -18.83
N LEU A 240 -8.39 11.45 -18.23
CA LEU A 240 -7.08 11.87 -18.71
C LEU A 240 -6.88 11.27 -20.10
N VAL A 241 -6.89 12.12 -21.12
CA VAL A 241 -6.56 11.73 -22.50
C VAL A 241 -5.12 12.15 -22.75
N MET A 242 -4.22 11.17 -22.80
CA MET A 242 -2.86 11.39 -23.27
C MET A 242 -2.84 11.28 -24.79
N ALA A 243 -2.44 12.35 -25.48
CA ALA A 243 -2.26 12.35 -26.93
C ALA A 243 -0.82 12.74 -27.24
N ALA A 244 -0.24 12.13 -28.28
CA ALA A 244 1.07 12.53 -28.78
C ALA A 244 1.00 14.00 -29.26
N SER A 245 1.90 14.84 -28.76
CA SER A 245 2.09 16.20 -29.28
C SER A 245 2.94 16.16 -30.56
N ALA A 246 3.14 17.33 -31.18
CA ALA A 246 4.08 17.46 -32.31
C ALA A 246 5.54 17.12 -31.91
N ASP A 247 5.88 17.25 -30.62
CA ASP A 247 7.21 16.96 -30.07
C ASP A 247 7.37 15.50 -29.62
N TRP A 248 6.33 14.68 -29.78
CA TRP A 248 6.37 13.27 -29.43
C TRP A 248 7.01 12.45 -30.55
N ILE A 249 8.06 11.70 -30.20
CA ILE A 249 8.72 10.77 -31.12
C ILE A 249 8.27 9.35 -30.78
N PRO A 250 7.52 8.66 -31.67
CA PRO A 250 7.16 7.27 -31.44
C PRO A 250 8.40 6.39 -31.55
N LEU A 251 8.73 5.66 -30.48
CA LEU A 251 9.71 4.60 -30.54
C LEU A 251 9.06 3.38 -31.22
N SER A 252 9.53 3.02 -32.41
CA SER A 252 9.11 1.81 -33.14
C SER A 252 10.31 0.87 -33.31
N PRO A 253 10.82 0.26 -32.23
CA PRO A 253 11.93 -0.65 -32.33
C PRO A 253 11.53 -1.87 -33.19
N LYS A 254 12.36 -2.20 -34.19
CA LYS A 254 12.16 -3.37 -35.04
C LYS A 254 12.31 -4.70 -34.29
N SER A 255 13.08 -4.66 -33.20
CA SER A 255 13.26 -5.76 -32.25
C SER A 255 13.50 -5.19 -30.86
N LEU A 256 13.04 -5.91 -29.84
CA LEU A 256 13.38 -5.64 -28.43
C LEU A 256 14.62 -6.44 -27.98
N ASP A 257 15.21 -7.25 -28.86
CA ASP A 257 16.45 -7.95 -28.62
C ASP A 257 17.68 -7.09 -28.87
N ILE A 258 18.74 -7.43 -28.15
CA ILE A 258 20.05 -6.79 -28.31
C ILE A 258 20.78 -7.45 -29.45
N GLU A 259 21.06 -6.68 -30.50
CA GLU A 259 21.87 -7.12 -31.63
C GLU A 259 23.31 -7.43 -31.16
N PRO A 260 23.87 -8.62 -31.47
CA PRO A 260 25.23 -8.98 -31.09
C PRO A 260 26.27 -7.99 -31.61
N GLY A 261 27.18 -7.55 -30.73
CA GLY A 261 28.23 -6.58 -31.03
C GLY A 261 27.76 -5.13 -31.15
N SER A 262 26.46 -4.84 -30.96
CA SER A 262 25.94 -3.47 -30.94
C SER A 262 26.40 -2.71 -29.70
N ALA A 263 26.17 -1.39 -29.68
CA ALA A 263 26.47 -0.54 -28.52
C ALA A 263 25.70 -0.94 -27.24
N LEU A 264 24.64 -1.76 -27.37
CA LEU A 264 23.86 -2.26 -26.24
C LEU A 264 24.28 -3.68 -25.82
N ASP A 265 25.23 -4.31 -26.51
CA ASP A 265 25.74 -5.63 -26.19
C ASP A 265 26.93 -5.57 -25.22
N PHE A 266 26.64 -5.76 -23.93
CA PHE A 266 27.64 -5.78 -22.86
C PHE A 266 28.30 -7.15 -22.67
N SER A 267 27.89 -8.17 -23.43
CA SER A 267 28.43 -9.53 -23.31
C SER A 267 29.96 -9.63 -23.42
N PRO A 268 30.67 -8.85 -24.27
CA PRO A 268 32.14 -8.95 -24.37
C PRO A 268 32.89 -8.51 -23.11
N PHE A 269 32.24 -7.73 -22.24
CA PHE A 269 32.87 -7.14 -21.06
C PHE A 269 32.49 -7.85 -19.76
N LEU A 270 31.29 -8.43 -19.71
CA LEU A 270 30.66 -8.90 -18.46
C LEU A 270 30.31 -10.39 -18.47
N SER A 271 30.31 -11.05 -19.63
CA SER A 271 29.99 -12.48 -19.69
C SER A 271 31.15 -13.32 -19.16
N ASP A 272 30.85 -14.11 -18.13
CA ASP A 272 31.81 -14.98 -17.47
C ASP A 272 31.22 -16.38 -17.23
N ALA A 273 30.50 -16.87 -18.24
CA ALA A 273 29.79 -18.13 -18.20
C ALA A 273 30.71 -19.37 -18.05
N PRO A 274 30.19 -20.49 -17.51
CA PRO A 274 28.93 -20.58 -16.77
C PRO A 274 29.07 -20.03 -15.34
N ALA A 275 27.94 -19.64 -14.74
CA ALA A 275 27.89 -19.26 -13.34
C ALA A 275 28.30 -20.44 -12.44
N GLY A 276 29.02 -20.14 -11.36
CA GLY A 276 29.49 -21.14 -10.40
C GLY A 276 30.82 -21.81 -10.74
N LYS A 277 31.45 -21.53 -11.90
CA LYS A 277 32.75 -22.12 -12.28
C LYS A 277 33.91 -21.79 -11.31
N TYR A 278 33.77 -20.72 -10.53
CA TYR A 278 34.73 -20.31 -9.51
C TYR A 278 34.40 -20.81 -8.09
N GLY A 279 33.46 -21.75 -7.94
CA GLY A 279 32.98 -22.22 -6.64
C GLY A 279 31.91 -21.30 -6.05
N ARG A 280 31.61 -21.50 -4.76
CA ARG A 280 30.54 -20.78 -4.06
C ARG A 280 30.89 -19.32 -3.83
N LEU A 281 29.85 -18.51 -3.67
CA LEU A 281 29.97 -17.14 -3.19
C LEU A 281 30.45 -17.14 -1.73
N ILE A 282 31.44 -16.31 -1.43
CA ILE A 282 31.97 -16.08 -0.09
C ILE A 282 32.04 -14.58 0.21
N VAL A 283 32.08 -14.26 1.50
CA VAL A 283 32.54 -12.93 1.95
C VAL A 283 34.05 -13.00 2.10
N ARG A 284 34.75 -12.18 1.33
CA ARG A 284 36.21 -12.06 1.35
C ARG A 284 36.66 -11.34 2.62
N ARG A 285 37.97 -11.42 2.92
CA ARG A 285 38.59 -10.75 4.08
C ARG A 285 38.46 -9.22 4.04
N ASP A 286 38.30 -8.64 2.85
CA ASP A 286 38.11 -7.20 2.61
C ASP A 286 36.63 -6.76 2.74
N GLY A 287 35.72 -7.66 3.11
CA GLY A 287 34.30 -7.36 3.27
C GLY A 287 33.49 -7.35 1.97
N HIS A 288 34.12 -7.62 0.83
CA HIS A 288 33.41 -7.74 -0.46
C HIS A 288 33.00 -9.19 -0.75
N PHE A 289 31.99 -9.35 -1.60
CA PHE A 289 31.68 -10.64 -2.20
C PHE A 289 32.82 -11.13 -3.09
N GLY A 290 33.05 -12.43 -3.17
CA GLY A 290 33.99 -13.08 -4.07
C GLY A 290 33.70 -14.57 -4.20
N PHE A 291 34.51 -15.31 -4.95
CA PHE A 291 34.32 -16.76 -5.12
C PHE A 291 35.49 -17.55 -4.54
N GLU A 292 35.24 -18.76 -4.04
CA GLU A 292 36.25 -19.62 -3.40
C GLU A 292 37.53 -19.80 -4.24
N LYS A 293 37.36 -19.97 -5.56
CA LYS A 293 38.46 -20.25 -6.50
C LYS A 293 38.90 -19.01 -7.28
N ARG A 294 38.51 -17.80 -6.83
CA ARG A 294 38.88 -16.55 -7.50
C ARG A 294 39.14 -15.41 -6.52
N ASP A 295 40.38 -14.96 -6.50
CA ASP A 295 40.82 -13.83 -5.68
C ASP A 295 40.49 -12.47 -6.33
N LYS A 296 39.22 -12.22 -6.63
CA LYS A 296 38.70 -10.93 -7.10
C LYS A 296 37.35 -10.62 -6.47
N PRO A 297 37.09 -9.35 -6.07
CA PRO A 297 35.76 -8.92 -5.68
C PRO A 297 34.73 -9.16 -6.78
N GLN A 298 33.53 -9.57 -6.40
CA GLN A 298 32.36 -9.73 -7.27
C GLN A 298 31.34 -8.64 -6.95
N ARG A 299 30.91 -7.90 -7.98
CA ARG A 299 29.78 -6.99 -7.89
C ARG A 299 28.60 -7.60 -8.64
N PHE A 300 27.44 -7.65 -8.00
CA PHE A 300 26.21 -8.14 -8.63
C PHE A 300 25.36 -7.00 -9.17
N TYR A 301 24.87 -7.17 -10.39
CA TYR A 301 23.92 -6.28 -11.05
C TYR A 301 22.91 -7.16 -11.80
N GLY A 302 21.62 -6.98 -11.53
CA GLY A 302 20.62 -7.95 -11.93
C GLY A 302 19.19 -7.44 -11.88
N VAL A 303 18.27 -8.36 -12.16
CA VAL A 303 16.84 -8.11 -12.29
C VAL A 303 16.02 -9.12 -11.46
N ASN A 304 14.77 -8.81 -11.16
CA ASN A 304 13.80 -9.75 -10.59
C ASN A 304 12.94 -10.35 -11.71
N LEU A 305 12.74 -11.67 -11.66
CA LEU A 305 11.65 -12.34 -12.35
C LEU A 305 10.56 -12.65 -11.32
N CYS A 306 9.33 -12.25 -11.61
CA CYS A 306 8.19 -12.38 -10.71
C CYS A 306 7.06 -13.17 -11.36
N PHE A 307 6.35 -13.97 -10.56
CA PHE A 307 5.14 -14.71 -10.98
C PHE A 307 5.42 -15.59 -12.21
N SER A 308 4.58 -15.50 -13.25
CA SER A 308 4.68 -16.27 -14.49
C SER A 308 5.98 -16.07 -15.26
N ALA A 309 6.73 -14.99 -15.02
CA ALA A 309 8.04 -14.77 -15.64
C ALA A 309 9.10 -15.81 -15.21
N ASN A 310 8.85 -16.56 -14.14
CA ASN A 310 9.70 -17.67 -13.70
C ASN A 310 9.40 -18.99 -14.45
N TYR A 311 8.33 -19.04 -15.25
CA TYR A 311 7.73 -20.27 -15.81
C TYR A 311 7.61 -20.20 -17.33
N LEU A 312 8.76 -20.08 -17.99
CA LEU A 312 8.87 -19.94 -19.43
C LEU A 312 9.03 -21.29 -20.13
N GLU A 313 8.62 -21.38 -21.39
CA GLU A 313 9.03 -22.50 -22.23
C GLU A 313 10.55 -22.49 -22.42
N HIS A 314 11.14 -23.65 -22.68
CA HIS A 314 12.61 -23.79 -22.72
C HIS A 314 13.28 -22.83 -23.71
N ALA A 315 12.71 -22.67 -24.91
CA ALA A 315 13.24 -21.74 -25.92
C ALA A 315 13.18 -20.28 -25.46
N GLU A 316 12.15 -19.91 -24.70
CA GLU A 316 11.99 -18.56 -24.15
C GLU A 316 12.95 -18.31 -22.99
N ALA A 317 13.20 -19.32 -22.15
CA ALA A 317 14.19 -19.25 -21.08
C ALA A 317 15.62 -19.05 -21.65
N ASP A 318 15.97 -19.75 -22.74
CA ASP A 318 17.23 -19.55 -23.45
C ASP A 318 17.34 -18.11 -24.02
N ALA A 319 16.27 -17.62 -24.65
CA ALA A 319 16.22 -16.26 -25.20
C ALA A 319 16.33 -15.19 -24.10
N LEU A 320 15.63 -15.38 -22.99
CA LEU A 320 15.70 -14.47 -21.84
C LEU A 320 17.10 -14.45 -21.24
N ALA A 321 17.69 -15.61 -20.97
CA ALA A 321 19.03 -15.69 -20.37
C ALA A 321 20.08 -15.02 -21.28
N GLU A 322 19.97 -15.20 -22.60
CA GLU A 322 20.82 -14.52 -23.57
C GLU A 322 20.63 -12.99 -23.53
N ARG A 323 19.38 -12.52 -23.53
CA ARG A 323 19.07 -11.09 -23.46
C ARG A 323 19.60 -10.45 -22.19
N LEU A 324 19.39 -11.08 -21.03
CA LEU A 324 19.86 -10.57 -19.74
C LEU A 324 21.39 -10.48 -19.68
N MET A 325 22.09 -11.49 -20.22
CA MET A 325 23.55 -11.49 -20.32
C MET A 325 24.05 -10.36 -21.23
N ARG A 326 23.39 -10.13 -22.38
CA ARG A 326 23.72 -9.00 -23.28
C ARG A 326 23.45 -7.63 -22.67
N LEU A 327 22.43 -7.51 -21.82
CA LEU A 327 22.16 -6.29 -21.03
C LEU A 327 23.21 -6.05 -19.93
N GLY A 328 24.15 -6.97 -19.72
CA GLY A 328 25.21 -6.85 -18.72
C GLY A 328 24.79 -7.27 -17.32
N TYR A 329 23.64 -7.95 -17.18
CA TYR A 329 23.30 -8.57 -15.91
C TYR A 329 24.19 -9.78 -15.65
N ASN A 330 24.54 -9.97 -14.38
CA ASN A 330 25.29 -11.12 -13.89
C ASN A 330 24.59 -11.86 -12.75
N THR A 331 23.37 -11.42 -12.39
CA THR A 331 22.50 -12.13 -11.47
C THR A 331 21.02 -11.96 -11.83
N VAL A 332 20.21 -12.92 -11.43
CA VAL A 332 18.75 -12.86 -11.49
C VAL A 332 18.16 -13.31 -10.15
N ARG A 333 17.11 -12.63 -9.68
CA ARG A 333 16.31 -13.08 -8.55
C ARG A 333 15.07 -13.79 -9.05
N ILE A 334 14.90 -15.04 -8.66
CA ILE A 334 13.65 -15.77 -8.77
C ILE A 334 12.76 -15.35 -7.60
N HIS A 335 11.65 -14.67 -7.89
CA HIS A 335 10.80 -14.04 -6.88
C HIS A 335 9.32 -14.33 -7.14
N HIS A 336 8.49 -14.34 -6.10
CA HIS A 336 7.06 -14.70 -6.19
C HIS A 336 6.79 -15.97 -7.03
N TYR A 337 7.66 -16.97 -6.91
CA TYR A 337 7.58 -18.18 -7.73
C TYR A 337 6.64 -19.20 -7.09
N GLU A 338 6.56 -19.23 -5.76
CA GLU A 338 5.93 -20.34 -5.03
C GLU A 338 4.42 -20.49 -5.31
N GLY A 339 3.73 -19.42 -5.70
CA GLY A 339 2.31 -19.47 -6.04
C GLY A 339 2.00 -20.37 -7.24
N ASP A 340 2.90 -20.36 -8.22
CA ASP A 340 2.83 -21.23 -9.39
C ASP A 340 3.60 -22.54 -9.20
N LEU A 341 4.57 -22.59 -8.28
CA LEU A 341 5.22 -23.87 -7.98
C LEU A 341 4.30 -24.84 -7.25
N ILE A 342 3.44 -24.36 -6.33
CA ILE A 342 2.61 -25.22 -5.47
C ILE A 342 1.33 -25.69 -6.19
N ASP A 343 1.00 -26.97 -6.03
CA ASP A 343 -0.33 -27.49 -6.38
C ASP A 343 -1.34 -27.14 -5.29
N GLN A 344 -2.17 -26.13 -5.53
CA GLN A 344 -3.18 -25.69 -4.56
C GLN A 344 -4.33 -26.71 -4.39
N LYS A 345 -4.46 -27.69 -5.29
CA LYS A 345 -5.45 -28.78 -5.18
C LYS A 345 -4.94 -29.92 -4.31
N ALA A 346 -3.63 -30.01 -4.07
CA ALA A 346 -3.06 -31.00 -3.17
C ALA A 346 -3.58 -30.81 -1.73
N PRO A 347 -3.61 -31.85 -0.89
CA PRO A 347 -4.05 -31.73 0.50
C PRO A 347 -3.11 -30.88 1.36
N ASP A 348 -1.86 -30.72 0.97
CA ASP A 348 -0.81 -29.94 1.65
C ASP A 348 -0.37 -28.69 0.86
N SER A 349 0.48 -27.85 1.47
CA SER A 349 1.08 -26.67 0.82
C SER A 349 2.53 -26.89 0.38
N LEU A 350 2.93 -28.15 0.16
CA LEU A 350 4.31 -28.56 -0.12
C LEU A 350 4.44 -29.30 -1.46
N THR A 351 3.34 -29.77 -2.04
CA THR A 351 3.31 -30.48 -3.32
C THR A 351 3.63 -29.54 -4.47
N PHE A 352 4.63 -29.90 -5.27
CA PHE A 352 5.06 -29.11 -6.43
C PHE A 352 4.30 -29.56 -7.67
N ARG A 353 3.92 -28.62 -8.53
CA ARG A 353 3.43 -28.91 -9.88
C ARG A 353 4.62 -29.33 -10.74
N PRO A 354 4.66 -30.58 -11.25
CA PRO A 354 5.83 -31.09 -11.96
C PRO A 354 6.14 -30.29 -13.23
N GLU A 355 5.13 -29.81 -13.94
CA GLU A 355 5.34 -29.01 -15.15
C GLU A 355 5.95 -27.64 -14.86
N GLN A 356 5.62 -27.04 -13.71
CA GLN A 356 6.16 -25.75 -13.31
C GLN A 356 7.57 -25.89 -12.73
N LEU A 357 7.83 -26.99 -12.02
CA LEU A 357 9.16 -27.32 -11.53
C LEU A 357 10.14 -27.53 -12.70
N ASP A 358 9.72 -28.22 -13.76
CA ASP A 358 10.54 -28.41 -14.96
C ASP A 358 10.93 -27.08 -15.64
N LYS A 359 9.96 -26.18 -15.82
CA LYS A 359 10.21 -24.84 -16.39
C LYS A 359 11.17 -24.01 -15.53
N LEU A 360 10.98 -24.05 -14.21
CA LEU A 360 11.85 -23.35 -13.27
C LEU A 360 13.27 -23.94 -13.30
N ASP A 361 13.39 -25.26 -13.28
CA ASP A 361 14.66 -25.98 -13.39
C ASP A 361 15.41 -25.61 -14.68
N TYR A 362 14.70 -25.58 -15.80
CA TYR A 362 15.29 -25.21 -17.09
C TYR A 362 15.73 -23.75 -17.11
N LEU A 363 14.92 -22.82 -16.58
CA LEU A 363 15.26 -21.41 -16.49
C LEU A 363 16.55 -21.20 -15.67
N LEU A 364 16.68 -21.89 -14.54
CA LEU A 364 17.89 -21.84 -13.69
C LEU A 364 19.12 -22.36 -14.46
N ALA A 365 18.97 -23.46 -15.21
CA ALA A 365 20.03 -24.04 -16.03
C ALA A 365 20.45 -23.11 -17.18
N ALA A 366 19.48 -22.48 -17.87
CA ALA A 366 19.72 -21.50 -18.93
C ALA A 366 20.45 -20.25 -18.39
N CYS A 367 20.01 -19.73 -17.25
CA CYS A 367 20.68 -18.62 -16.56
C CYS A 367 22.14 -18.97 -16.21
N LYS A 368 22.36 -20.15 -15.60
CA LYS A 368 23.69 -20.65 -15.27
C LYS A 368 24.57 -20.76 -16.51
N LYS A 369 24.07 -21.36 -17.59
CA LYS A 369 24.76 -21.51 -18.88
C LYS A 369 25.22 -20.17 -19.46
N ARG A 370 24.49 -19.08 -19.19
CA ARG A 370 24.82 -17.72 -19.62
C ARG A 370 25.60 -16.89 -18.60
N GLY A 371 26.03 -17.48 -17.48
CA GLY A 371 26.84 -16.78 -16.47
C GLY A 371 26.05 -15.95 -15.46
N LEU A 372 24.72 -16.11 -15.41
CA LEU A 372 23.85 -15.43 -14.45
C LEU A 372 23.79 -16.21 -13.14
N TYR A 373 24.22 -15.58 -12.05
CA TYR A 373 24.08 -16.13 -10.70
C TYR A 373 22.65 -15.98 -10.18
N ILE A 374 22.18 -16.96 -9.43
CA ILE A 374 20.80 -17.01 -8.95
C ILE A 374 20.71 -16.49 -7.52
N LYS A 375 19.71 -15.65 -7.28
CA LYS A 375 19.18 -15.33 -5.95
C LYS A 375 17.75 -15.86 -5.86
N THR A 376 17.33 -16.39 -4.72
CA THR A 376 15.91 -16.70 -4.49
C THR A 376 15.50 -16.43 -3.05
N ASP A 377 14.22 -16.61 -2.76
CA ASP A 377 13.61 -16.48 -1.45
C ASP A 377 13.12 -17.86 -0.96
N LEU A 378 13.19 -18.11 0.34
CA LEU A 378 12.60 -19.31 0.96
C LEU A 378 11.14 -19.09 1.40
N PHE A 379 10.67 -17.85 1.38
CA PHE A 379 9.24 -17.51 1.45
C PHE A 379 8.97 -16.08 0.94
N VAL A 380 7.99 -15.94 0.05
CA VAL A 380 7.46 -14.65 -0.42
C VAL A 380 5.94 -14.61 -0.29
N SER A 381 5.26 -15.41 -1.12
CA SER A 381 3.81 -15.39 -1.31
C SER A 381 3.23 -16.78 -1.55
N ARG A 382 3.90 -17.82 -1.03
CA ARG A 382 3.43 -19.20 -1.15
C ARG A 382 2.03 -19.32 -0.50
N PRO A 383 1.05 -19.92 -1.20
CA PRO A 383 -0.25 -20.22 -0.60
C PRO A 383 -0.04 -21.33 0.44
N VAL A 384 -0.18 -20.98 1.72
CA VAL A 384 -0.10 -21.94 2.83
C VAL A 384 -1.47 -22.09 3.47
N LYS A 385 -1.92 -23.33 3.64
CA LYS A 385 -3.19 -23.62 4.26
C LYS A 385 -3.20 -23.20 5.74
N PRO A 386 -4.29 -22.60 6.25
CA PRO A 386 -4.37 -22.12 7.63
C PRO A 386 -3.98 -23.16 8.68
N ALA A 387 -4.44 -24.41 8.53
CA ALA A 387 -4.12 -25.49 9.46
C ALA A 387 -2.61 -25.77 9.57
N GLU A 388 -1.86 -25.65 8.48
CA GLU A 388 -0.39 -25.81 8.45
C GLU A 388 0.34 -24.60 9.08
N MET A 389 -0.35 -23.47 9.26
CA MET A 389 0.12 -22.32 10.03
C MET A 389 -0.25 -22.41 11.51
N GLY A 390 -1.13 -23.35 11.87
CA GLY A 390 -1.78 -23.41 13.17
C GLY A 390 -2.79 -22.28 13.38
N LEU A 391 -3.48 -21.89 12.30
CA LEU A 391 -4.51 -20.84 12.25
C LEU A 391 -5.83 -21.39 11.65
N THR A 392 -6.96 -20.74 11.93
CA THR A 392 -8.28 -21.08 11.36
C THR A 392 -8.45 -20.51 9.94
N GLU A 393 -7.92 -19.32 9.72
CA GLU A 393 -7.87 -18.63 8.43
C GLU A 393 -6.54 -17.88 8.31
N GLY A 394 -6.12 -17.58 7.08
CA GLY A 394 -4.88 -16.84 6.86
C GLY A 394 -4.45 -16.79 5.41
N GLY A 395 -3.64 -15.78 5.09
CA GLY A 395 -3.00 -15.59 3.80
C GLY A 395 -1.48 -15.39 3.93
N MET A 396 -0.89 -14.85 2.87
CA MET A 396 0.55 -14.63 2.76
C MET A 396 1.14 -13.89 3.97
N ASP A 397 0.53 -12.77 4.37
CA ASP A 397 1.07 -11.93 5.43
C ASP A 397 0.91 -12.59 6.81
N ASP A 398 -0.19 -13.31 7.04
CA ASP A 398 -0.37 -14.08 8.26
C ASP A 398 0.70 -15.17 8.39
N PHE A 399 1.13 -15.82 7.30
CA PHE A 399 2.22 -16.79 7.35
C PHE A 399 3.54 -16.14 7.78
N LYS A 400 3.88 -14.97 7.22
CA LYS A 400 5.11 -14.23 7.56
C LYS A 400 5.18 -13.88 9.04
N ASP A 401 4.04 -13.62 9.66
CA ASP A 401 3.94 -13.32 11.07
C ASP A 401 3.91 -14.62 11.91
N ALA A 402 3.14 -15.61 11.46
CA ALA A 402 2.97 -16.89 12.14
C ALA A 402 4.27 -17.68 12.27
N VAL A 403 5.20 -17.61 11.30
CA VAL A 403 6.51 -18.29 11.43
C VAL A 403 7.30 -17.85 12.66
N LEU A 404 7.03 -16.66 13.21
CA LEU A 404 7.72 -16.14 14.39
C LEU A 404 7.17 -16.70 15.70
N VAL A 405 5.93 -17.19 15.72
CA VAL A 405 5.18 -17.53 16.95
C VAL A 405 4.42 -18.86 16.89
N SER A 406 4.45 -19.56 15.75
CA SER A 406 3.70 -20.79 15.52
C SER A 406 4.64 -21.90 15.06
N LYS A 407 4.76 -22.95 15.88
CA LYS A 407 5.58 -24.13 15.55
C LYS A 407 5.13 -24.80 14.23
N PRO A 408 3.83 -25.04 13.95
CA PRO A 408 3.38 -25.56 12.66
C PRO A 408 3.87 -24.72 11.46
N ALA A 409 3.79 -23.38 11.55
CA ALA A 409 4.25 -22.50 10.47
C ALA A 409 5.77 -22.62 10.25
N MET A 410 6.57 -22.61 11.32
CA MET A 410 8.03 -22.80 11.25
C MET A 410 8.41 -24.18 10.70
N ASP A 411 7.74 -25.25 11.14
CA ASP A 411 7.96 -26.61 10.63
C ASP A 411 7.62 -26.71 9.13
N ASN A 412 6.51 -26.08 8.69
CA ASN A 412 6.12 -26.03 7.29
C ASN A 412 7.15 -25.27 6.44
N TRP A 413 7.66 -24.14 6.93
CA TRP A 413 8.69 -23.36 6.25
C TRP A 413 10.00 -24.15 6.08
N LYS A 414 10.42 -24.87 7.13
CA LYS A 414 11.56 -25.80 7.09
C LYS A 414 11.34 -26.95 6.11
N ALA A 415 10.16 -27.54 6.09
CA ALA A 415 9.80 -28.63 5.18
C ALA A 415 9.84 -28.18 3.72
N PHE A 416 9.25 -27.03 3.39
CA PHE A 416 9.32 -26.43 2.06
C PHE A 416 10.77 -26.14 1.65
N SER A 417 11.53 -25.47 2.52
CA SER A 417 12.92 -25.09 2.23
C SER A 417 13.81 -26.31 2.02
N LYS A 418 13.65 -27.37 2.82
CA LYS A 418 14.36 -28.64 2.61
C LYS A 418 13.99 -29.24 1.27
N LYS A 419 12.69 -29.40 0.98
CA LYS A 419 12.21 -30.00 -0.27
C LYS A 419 12.77 -29.28 -1.49
N LEU A 420 12.70 -27.95 -1.50
CA LEU A 420 13.25 -27.12 -2.58
C LEU A 420 14.78 -27.26 -2.69
N LEU A 421 15.51 -27.08 -1.59
CA LEU A 421 16.97 -27.04 -1.64
C LEU A 421 17.61 -28.41 -1.87
N THR A 422 16.93 -29.51 -1.52
CA THR A 422 17.41 -30.87 -1.82
C THR A 422 16.96 -31.38 -3.19
N HIS A 423 16.11 -30.64 -3.90
CA HIS A 423 15.70 -31.00 -5.26
C HIS A 423 16.90 -30.98 -6.21
N VAL A 424 17.03 -32.04 -7.02
CA VAL A 424 18.06 -32.17 -8.05
C VAL A 424 17.51 -31.62 -9.35
N ASN A 425 18.14 -30.57 -9.86
CA ASN A 425 17.78 -30.01 -11.16
C ASN A 425 18.17 -31.03 -12.26
N PRO A 426 17.25 -31.54 -13.08
CA PRO A 426 17.57 -32.53 -14.11
C PRO A 426 18.46 -32.00 -15.24
N TYR A 427 18.54 -30.67 -15.42
CA TYR A 427 19.36 -30.03 -16.46
C TYR A 427 20.77 -29.67 -16.00
N THR A 428 21.02 -29.61 -14.69
CA THR A 428 22.36 -29.40 -14.13
C THR A 428 22.90 -30.61 -13.36
N GLU A 429 22.06 -31.60 -13.09
CA GLU A 429 22.32 -32.81 -12.30
C GLU A 429 22.83 -32.53 -10.87
N ILE A 430 22.55 -31.32 -10.36
CA ILE A 430 23.02 -30.83 -9.06
C ILE A 430 21.82 -30.45 -8.21
N ALA A 431 21.86 -30.83 -6.93
CA ALA A 431 20.88 -30.36 -5.95
C ALA A 431 20.99 -28.84 -5.74
N TYR A 432 19.89 -28.13 -5.58
CA TYR A 432 19.92 -26.65 -5.44
C TYR A 432 20.85 -26.17 -4.32
N LYS A 433 20.88 -26.87 -3.18
CA LYS A 433 21.81 -26.57 -2.08
C LYS A 433 23.28 -26.71 -2.47
N ASP A 434 23.59 -27.58 -3.43
CA ASP A 434 24.93 -27.93 -3.90
C ASP A 434 25.35 -27.11 -5.14
N GLU A 435 24.44 -26.32 -5.71
CA GLU A 435 24.67 -25.52 -6.91
C GLU A 435 25.46 -24.23 -6.60
N PRO A 436 26.72 -24.08 -7.06
CA PRO A 436 27.50 -22.87 -6.85
C PRO A 436 26.95 -21.64 -7.60
N ALA A 437 26.09 -21.82 -8.61
CA ALA A 437 25.37 -20.71 -9.25
C ALA A 437 24.27 -20.12 -8.36
N LEU A 438 23.75 -20.84 -7.36
CA LEU A 438 22.84 -20.29 -6.35
C LEU A 438 23.67 -19.50 -5.33
N ALA A 439 23.72 -18.18 -5.54
CA ALA A 439 24.67 -17.31 -4.87
C ALA A 439 24.23 -16.95 -3.45
N TRP A 440 22.94 -16.63 -3.24
CA TRP A 440 22.37 -16.43 -1.91
C TRP A 440 20.86 -16.62 -1.88
N VAL A 441 20.36 -16.96 -0.69
CA VAL A 441 18.94 -17.07 -0.40
C VAL A 441 18.52 -15.98 0.58
N SER A 442 17.38 -15.35 0.31
CA SER A 442 16.65 -14.53 1.26
C SER A 442 15.71 -15.44 2.05
N LEU A 443 15.69 -15.32 3.38
CA LEU A 443 14.86 -16.21 4.20
C LEU A 443 13.36 -15.93 3.96
N ILE A 444 12.93 -14.70 4.21
CA ILE A 444 11.55 -14.25 4.01
C ILE A 444 11.58 -12.87 3.38
N ASN A 445 10.75 -12.63 2.37
CA ASN A 445 10.60 -11.30 1.80
C ASN A 445 9.80 -10.37 2.72
N GLU A 446 10.47 -9.31 3.20
CA GLU A 446 9.88 -8.19 3.95
C GLU A 446 8.97 -8.64 5.12
N PRO A 447 9.49 -9.42 6.10
CA PRO A 447 8.70 -9.92 7.22
C PRO A 447 8.40 -8.81 8.26
N ASN A 448 8.11 -7.58 7.84
CA ASN A 448 8.09 -6.44 8.77
C ASN A 448 6.83 -6.47 9.65
N LEU A 449 7.03 -6.52 10.97
CA LEU A 449 6.00 -6.25 11.97
C LEU A 449 5.82 -4.72 12.14
N THR A 450 4.74 -4.17 11.60
CA THR A 450 4.44 -2.71 11.60
C THR A 450 3.06 -2.43 12.21
N ASN A 451 2.72 -1.17 12.52
CA ASN A 451 1.40 -0.81 13.09
C ASN A 451 0.22 -1.35 12.26
N GLY A 452 0.34 -1.33 10.92
CA GLY A 452 -0.69 -1.89 10.04
C GLY A 452 -0.88 -3.40 10.21
N ARG A 453 0.16 -4.13 10.63
CA ARG A 453 0.10 -5.58 10.94
C ARG A 453 -0.55 -5.82 12.31
N LEU A 454 -0.11 -5.08 13.33
CA LEU A 454 -0.49 -5.32 14.73
C LEU A 454 -1.99 -5.18 14.96
N GLY A 455 -2.60 -4.17 14.34
CA GLY A 455 -4.03 -3.92 14.42
C GLY A 455 -4.87 -4.89 13.57
N ALA A 456 -4.25 -5.58 12.61
CA ALA A 456 -4.92 -6.45 11.64
C ALA A 456 -4.83 -7.94 11.96
N TRP A 457 -4.11 -8.34 13.01
CA TRP A 457 -4.00 -9.76 13.38
C TRP A 457 -5.34 -10.38 13.74
N LYS A 458 -5.56 -11.56 13.19
CA LYS A 458 -6.70 -12.41 13.50
C LYS A 458 -6.62 -12.93 14.94
N PRO A 459 -7.76 -13.30 15.58
CA PRO A 459 -7.79 -13.63 17.00
C PRO A 459 -6.81 -14.72 17.43
N ASP A 460 -6.66 -15.77 16.62
CA ASP A 460 -5.78 -16.91 16.90
C ASP A 460 -4.29 -16.58 16.73
N LEU A 461 -3.92 -15.81 15.70
CA LEU A 461 -2.56 -15.30 15.53
C LEU A 461 -2.22 -14.30 16.65
N ARG A 462 -3.14 -13.40 16.96
CA ARG A 462 -3.02 -12.43 18.04
C ARG A 462 -2.77 -13.10 19.39
N ALA A 463 -3.53 -14.15 19.72
CA ALA A 463 -3.36 -14.91 20.95
C ALA A 463 -1.97 -15.54 21.07
N LYS A 464 -1.37 -16.01 19.96
CA LYS A 464 0.01 -16.55 19.96
C LYS A 464 1.03 -15.46 20.27
N PHE A 465 0.91 -14.29 19.64
CA PHE A 465 1.78 -13.14 19.94
C PHE A 465 1.62 -12.66 21.39
N GLU A 466 0.41 -12.63 21.92
CA GLU A 466 0.16 -12.27 23.32
C GLU A 466 0.76 -13.28 24.31
N GLY A 467 0.76 -14.58 23.97
CA GLY A 467 1.44 -15.61 24.75
C GLY A 467 2.97 -15.40 24.78
N GLU A 468 3.58 -15.17 23.62
CA GLU A 468 5.01 -14.88 23.50
C GLU A 468 5.38 -13.56 24.20
N TRP A 469 4.54 -12.53 24.10
CA TRP A 469 4.69 -11.25 24.79
C TRP A 469 4.72 -11.43 26.30
N LYS A 470 3.75 -12.17 26.86
CA LYS A 470 3.70 -12.46 28.30
C LYS A 470 4.96 -13.19 28.78
N SER A 471 5.42 -14.18 28.02
CA SER A 471 6.65 -14.91 28.35
C SER A 471 7.90 -14.03 28.28
N TRP A 472 8.02 -13.22 27.22
CA TRP A 472 9.17 -12.35 27.00
C TRP A 472 9.24 -11.22 28.03
N TYR A 473 8.12 -10.54 28.29
CA TYR A 473 8.05 -9.43 29.22
C TYR A 473 8.37 -9.88 30.64
N GLY A 474 7.80 -11.02 31.08
CA GLY A 474 8.08 -11.58 32.41
C GLY A 474 9.55 -11.95 32.61
N LYS A 475 10.24 -12.42 31.57
CA LYS A 475 11.70 -12.69 31.62
C LYS A 475 12.53 -11.41 31.62
N ARG A 476 12.07 -10.37 30.93
CA ARG A 476 12.77 -9.09 30.84
C ARG A 476 12.67 -8.29 32.13
N TYR A 477 11.56 -8.41 32.84
CA TYR A 477 11.27 -7.70 34.09
C TYR A 477 10.88 -8.69 35.21
N PRO A 478 11.80 -9.56 35.65
CA PRO A 478 11.49 -10.64 36.60
C PRO A 478 11.06 -10.14 37.99
N ASP A 479 11.51 -8.94 38.39
CA ASP A 479 11.24 -8.33 39.70
C ASP A 479 10.14 -7.25 39.65
N SER A 480 9.36 -7.20 38.56
CA SER A 480 8.29 -6.20 38.42
C SER A 480 7.05 -6.62 39.22
N ASP A 481 6.66 -5.79 40.19
CA ASP A 481 5.37 -5.93 40.91
C ASP A 481 4.16 -5.53 40.04
N LYS A 482 4.40 -4.92 38.87
CA LYS A 482 3.34 -4.51 37.94
C LYS A 482 2.90 -5.70 37.07
N PRO A 483 1.60 -5.83 36.78
CA PRO A 483 1.12 -6.84 35.84
C PRO A 483 1.73 -6.62 34.46
N VAL A 484 1.92 -7.71 33.71
CA VAL A 484 2.36 -7.62 32.31
C VAL A 484 1.32 -6.81 31.52
N PRO A 485 1.71 -5.72 30.86
CA PRO A 485 0.78 -4.94 30.04
C PRO A 485 0.24 -5.79 28.89
N GLU A 486 -0.97 -5.49 28.45
CA GLU A 486 -1.48 -6.07 27.21
C GLU A 486 -0.59 -5.64 26.02
N LEU A 487 -0.42 -6.55 25.05
CA LEU A 487 0.26 -6.19 23.81
C LEU A 487 -0.59 -5.10 23.13
N PRO A 488 -0.07 -3.92 22.76
CA PRO A 488 -0.91 -2.90 22.16
C PRO A 488 -1.27 -3.26 20.70
N LYS A 489 -2.26 -2.56 20.13
CA LYS A 489 -2.62 -2.70 18.70
C LYS A 489 -1.76 -1.81 17.79
N ASN A 490 -0.99 -0.89 18.37
CA ASN A 490 -0.07 0.01 17.69
C ASN A 490 1.23 0.09 18.51
N MET A 491 2.38 0.28 17.88
CA MET A 491 3.64 0.43 18.61
C MET A 491 3.64 1.66 19.51
N GLY A 492 3.09 2.82 19.11
CA GLY A 492 3.18 4.04 19.94
C GLY A 492 4.62 4.53 20.15
N ASP A 493 4.79 5.67 20.82
CA ASP A 493 6.08 6.30 21.12
C ASP A 493 6.44 6.30 22.62
N ASP A 494 5.61 5.65 23.43
CA ASP A 494 5.79 5.53 24.88
C ASP A 494 6.74 4.37 25.27
N ALA A 495 6.88 4.12 26.57
CA ALA A 495 7.72 3.03 27.08
C ALA A 495 7.24 1.65 26.59
N THR A 496 5.92 1.44 26.53
CA THR A 496 5.32 0.20 26.01
C THR A 496 5.71 -0.02 24.56
N GLY A 497 5.73 1.04 23.75
CA GLY A 497 6.16 0.96 22.36
C GLY A 497 7.61 0.58 22.15
N ARG A 498 8.50 1.04 23.03
CA ARG A 498 9.91 0.61 23.02
C ARG A 498 10.04 -0.87 23.35
N ASP A 499 9.26 -1.37 24.32
CA ASP A 499 9.25 -2.78 24.67
C ASP A 499 8.67 -3.64 23.54
N VAL A 500 7.62 -3.18 22.83
CA VAL A 500 7.09 -3.87 21.65
C VAL A 500 8.12 -3.97 20.54
N ALA A 501 8.85 -2.88 20.25
CA ALA A 501 9.92 -2.90 19.26
C ALA A 501 11.05 -3.88 19.65
N ALA A 502 11.43 -3.91 20.93
CA ALA A 502 12.43 -4.85 21.45
C ALA A 502 11.94 -6.31 21.38
N PHE A 503 10.66 -6.56 21.68
CA PHE A 503 10.03 -7.87 21.54
C PHE A 503 10.01 -8.36 20.10
N PHE A 504 9.68 -7.51 19.13
CA PHE A 504 9.72 -7.88 17.72
C PHE A 504 11.13 -8.16 17.22
N ALA A 505 12.11 -7.35 17.62
CA ALA A 505 13.52 -7.63 17.34
C ALA A 505 13.94 -8.99 17.91
N PHE A 506 13.50 -9.32 19.13
CA PHE A 506 13.72 -10.63 19.74
C PHE A 506 13.10 -11.78 18.93
N LEU A 507 11.83 -11.66 18.52
CA LEU A 507 11.16 -12.69 17.71
C LEU A 507 11.84 -12.90 16.36
N HIS A 508 12.20 -11.81 15.66
CA HIS A 508 12.92 -11.88 14.40
C HIS A 508 14.28 -12.56 14.56
N LYS A 509 15.04 -12.18 15.60
CA LYS A 509 16.33 -12.81 15.88
C LYS A 509 16.16 -14.31 16.15
N ARG A 510 15.19 -14.69 16.98
CA ARG A 510 14.89 -16.10 17.31
C ARG A 510 14.54 -16.90 16.06
N GLY A 511 13.61 -16.40 15.24
CA GLY A 511 13.19 -17.05 14.00
C GLY A 511 14.34 -17.17 13.00
N TYR A 512 15.17 -16.13 12.88
CA TYR A 512 16.37 -16.12 12.05
C TYR A 512 17.40 -17.17 12.51
N ASP A 513 17.71 -17.21 13.81
CA ASP A 513 18.66 -18.17 14.38
C ASP A 513 18.17 -19.61 14.19
N GLU A 514 16.87 -19.85 14.41
CA GLU A 514 16.27 -21.17 14.23
C GLU A 514 16.34 -21.64 12.78
N MET A 515 15.97 -20.78 11.83
CA MET A 515 15.98 -21.15 10.41
C MET A 515 17.41 -21.28 9.87
N THR A 516 18.31 -20.37 10.20
CA THR A 516 19.71 -20.48 9.76
C THR A 516 20.42 -21.66 10.40
N GLY A 517 20.12 -21.99 11.66
CA GLY A 517 20.60 -23.20 12.31
C GLY A 517 20.06 -24.48 11.67
N PHE A 518 18.86 -24.45 11.08
CA PHE A 518 18.32 -25.54 10.28
C PHE A 518 19.02 -25.65 8.93
N LEU A 519 19.19 -24.55 8.19
CA LEU A 519 19.79 -24.55 6.86
C LEU A 519 21.28 -24.91 6.83
N ARG A 520 21.99 -24.74 7.96
CA ARG A 520 23.41 -25.11 8.10
C ARG A 520 23.63 -26.60 8.38
N LYS A 521 22.58 -27.36 8.67
CA LYS A 521 22.62 -28.82 8.86
C LYS A 521 22.24 -29.50 7.54
#